data_AF-O33419-F1
#
_entry.id   AF-O33419-F1
#
_cell.length_a   1.000
_cell.length_b   1.000
_cell.length_c   1.000
_cell.angle_alpha   90.00
_cell.angle_beta   90.00
_cell.angle_gamma   90.00
#
_symmetry.space_group_name_H-M   'P 1'
#
loop_
_entity.id
_entity.type
_entity.pdbx_description
1 polymer ?
#
loop_
_entity_poly.entity_id
_entity_poly.type
_entity_poly.pdbx_seq_one_letter_code
_entity_poly.pdbx_strand_id
1 'polypeptide(L)'
;ASCSTVPSASPASRWFAANEIISVGIDEMSAESLNGTYFKADGGGAVTAATASGTVDIAIGITGGSAVNVKVDMKGNETAEQAAAKIAAAVNDANVGIGAFSDGDTISYVSKAGKDGSGAITSAVSGVVIADTGSTGVGTAAGVAPSATAFAKTNDTVAKIDISTAKGAQSAVLVIDEAIKQIDAQRADLGAVQNRFDNTINNLKNIGENVSAARGRIEDTDFAAETANLTKNQVLQQAGTAILAQANQLPQSVLSLLR
;
A
#
# COMPACT_ATOMS: atom_id res chain seq x y z
N ALA A 1 20.85 -29.67 -30.71
CA ALA A 1 21.84 -28.57 -30.79
C ALA A 1 21.07 -27.29 -30.45
N SER A 2 21.38 -26.52 -29.40
CA SER A 2 22.68 -26.10 -28.90
C SER A 2 22.65 -25.96 -27.38
N CYS A 3 23.63 -26.61 -26.73
CA CYS A 3 24.04 -26.39 -25.36
C CYS A 3 24.57 -24.95 -25.25
N SER A 4 23.90 -24.11 -24.45
CA SER A 4 24.42 -22.80 -24.06
C SER A 4 25.07 -22.95 -22.69
N THR A 5 26.39 -22.96 -22.71
CA THR A 5 27.32 -23.01 -21.58
C THR A 5 27.04 -21.93 -20.54
N VAL A 6 26.69 -22.35 -19.32
CA VAL A 6 26.75 -21.52 -18.11
C VAL A 6 28.22 -21.29 -17.78
N PRO A 7 28.70 -20.03 -17.62
CA PRO A 7 30.07 -19.79 -17.19
C PRO A 7 30.20 -20.15 -15.71
N SER A 8 31.15 -21.03 -15.39
CA SER A 8 31.51 -21.40 -14.03
C SER A 8 32.05 -20.17 -13.27
N ALA A 9 31.21 -19.53 -12.47
CA ALA A 9 31.66 -18.56 -11.48
C ALA A 9 32.51 -19.27 -10.43
N SER A 10 33.71 -18.77 -10.21
CA SER A 10 34.69 -19.31 -9.26
C SER A 10 34.18 -19.29 -7.81
N PRO A 11 34.68 -20.19 -6.93
CA PRO A 11 34.14 -20.40 -5.58
C PRO A 11 34.21 -19.17 -4.65
N ALA A 12 34.98 -18.14 -5.01
CA ALA A 12 35.19 -16.93 -4.21
C ALA A 12 33.99 -15.96 -4.21
N SER A 13 33.07 -16.07 -5.17
CA SER A 13 31.90 -15.19 -5.27
C SER A 13 30.74 -15.57 -4.34
N ARG A 14 30.77 -16.77 -3.73
CA ARG A 14 29.71 -17.25 -2.82
C ARG A 14 29.81 -16.67 -1.39
N TRP A 15 30.90 -15.98 -1.06
CA TRP A 15 31.15 -15.46 0.30
C TRP A 15 30.65 -14.03 0.55
N PHE A 16 30.05 -13.37 -0.45
CA PHE A 16 29.45 -12.04 -0.28
C PHE A 16 27.92 -12.05 -0.11
N ALA A 17 27.31 -13.23 0.07
CA ALA A 17 25.87 -13.38 0.27
C ALA A 17 25.35 -12.94 1.65
N ALA A 18 26.03 -11.99 2.31
CA ALA A 18 25.62 -11.45 3.61
C ALA A 18 25.25 -9.96 3.57
N ASN A 19 25.48 -9.23 2.47
CA ASN A 19 25.09 -7.83 2.39
C ASN A 19 23.76 -7.67 1.64
N GLU A 20 22.65 -7.89 2.35
CA GLU A 20 21.33 -7.62 1.82
C GLU A 20 21.05 -6.11 1.93
N ILE A 21 21.08 -5.40 0.81
CA ILE A 21 20.69 -3.98 0.78
C ILE A 21 19.15 -3.92 0.78
N ILE A 22 18.58 -3.36 1.84
CA ILE A 22 17.16 -3.06 1.93
C ILE A 22 16.97 -1.59 1.57
N SER A 23 16.50 -1.32 0.35
CA SER A 23 16.12 0.03 -0.10
C SER A 23 14.68 0.33 0.31
N VAL A 24 14.47 1.48 0.95
CA VAL A 24 13.14 1.96 1.33
C VAL A 24 12.93 3.33 0.69
N GLY A 25 11.93 3.43 -0.19
CA GLY A 25 11.39 4.70 -0.65
C GLY A 25 10.09 4.94 0.09
N ILE A 26 9.92 6.14 0.67
CA ILE A 26 8.66 6.57 1.26
C ILE A 26 8.18 7.72 0.40
N ASP A 27 7.00 7.60 -0.20
CA ASP A 27 6.42 8.73 -0.92
C ASP A 27 5.93 9.79 0.08
N GLU A 28 5.88 11.04 -0.36
CA GLU A 28 5.39 12.12 0.49
C GLU A 28 3.92 11.89 0.85
N MET A 29 3.58 12.02 2.14
CA MET A 29 2.24 11.79 2.66
C MET A 29 1.63 13.05 3.27
N SER A 30 1.75 14.17 2.56
CA SER A 30 1.18 15.46 2.93
C SER A 30 -0.27 15.59 2.45
N ALA A 31 -0.99 16.58 2.96
CA ALA A 31 -2.37 16.84 2.54
C ALA A 31 -2.44 17.27 1.05
N GLU A 32 -1.32 17.73 0.50
CA GLU A 32 -1.14 18.14 -0.88
C GLU A 32 -0.85 16.97 -1.83
N SER A 33 -0.17 15.92 -1.36
CA SER A 33 0.14 14.74 -2.18
C SER A 33 -0.98 13.69 -2.17
N LEU A 34 -1.65 13.53 -1.03
CA LEU A 34 -2.77 12.63 -0.86
C LEU A 34 -3.97 13.12 -1.67
N ASN A 35 -4.37 12.31 -2.65
CA ASN A 35 -5.45 12.61 -3.56
C ASN A 35 -6.50 11.50 -3.57
N GLY A 36 -7.73 11.87 -3.93
CA GLY A 36 -8.80 10.92 -4.13
C GLY A 36 -9.62 11.30 -5.35
N THR A 37 -9.99 10.26 -6.10
CA THR A 37 -10.78 10.41 -7.32
C THR A 37 -12.24 10.11 -7.03
N TYR A 38 -13.10 10.99 -7.53
CA TYR A 38 -14.55 10.83 -7.47
C TYR A 38 -15.17 11.38 -8.74
N PHE A 39 -16.44 11.08 -8.97
CA PHE A 39 -17.18 11.60 -10.10
C PHE A 39 -18.25 12.57 -9.58
N LYS A 40 -18.43 13.69 -10.28
CA LYS A 40 -19.48 14.66 -9.97
C LYS A 40 -20.22 15.09 -11.21
N ALA A 41 -21.52 15.37 -11.07
CA ALA A 41 -22.32 16.06 -12.08
C ALA A 41 -22.92 17.28 -11.39
N ASP A 42 -22.43 18.46 -11.75
CA ASP A 42 -22.96 19.74 -11.26
C ASP A 42 -24.04 20.25 -12.22
N GLY A 43 -25.13 20.80 -11.68
CA GLY A 43 -26.19 21.43 -12.49
C GLY A 43 -27.00 20.47 -13.34
N GLY A 44 -27.51 19.37 -12.76
CA GLY A 44 -28.49 18.50 -13.42
C GLY A 44 -29.73 19.27 -13.90
N GLY A 45 -30.55 18.61 -14.74
CA GLY A 45 -31.75 19.21 -15.30
C GLY A 45 -32.61 19.88 -14.24
N ALA A 46 -33.05 21.11 -14.52
CA ALA A 46 -33.93 21.85 -13.62
C ALA A 46 -35.21 21.03 -13.39
N VAL A 47 -35.57 20.87 -12.12
CA VAL A 47 -36.82 20.28 -11.70
C VAL A 47 -37.93 21.29 -11.99
N THR A 48 -39.17 20.86 -12.00
CA THR A 48 -40.32 21.75 -12.14
C THR A 48 -41.27 21.48 -10.99
N ALA A 49 -42.08 22.48 -10.63
CA ALA A 49 -43.03 22.35 -9.55
C ALA A 49 -44.00 21.17 -9.79
N ALA A 50 -44.28 20.40 -8.74
CA ALA A 50 -45.30 19.37 -8.78
C ALA A 50 -46.68 20.03 -8.62
N THR A 51 -47.46 20.07 -9.71
CA THR A 51 -48.81 20.65 -9.68
C THR A 51 -49.88 19.63 -9.29
N ALA A 52 -49.56 18.33 -9.36
CA ALA A 52 -50.42 17.24 -8.92
C ALA A 52 -49.64 16.21 -8.08
N SER A 53 -50.36 15.41 -7.28
CA SER A 53 -49.79 14.28 -6.57
C SER A 53 -49.64 13.07 -7.49
N GLY A 54 -48.52 12.37 -7.37
CA GLY A 54 -48.26 11.14 -8.14
C GLY A 54 -46.86 10.60 -7.83
N THR A 55 -46.63 9.34 -8.20
CA THR A 55 -45.30 8.73 -8.15
C THR A 55 -44.56 9.03 -9.45
N VAL A 56 -43.33 9.52 -9.34
CA VAL A 56 -42.42 9.80 -10.45
C VAL A 56 -41.30 8.77 -10.42
N ASP A 57 -41.03 8.14 -11.56
CA ASP A 57 -39.85 7.29 -11.76
C ASP A 57 -38.68 8.15 -12.25
N ILE A 58 -37.53 8.03 -11.59
CA ILE A 58 -36.33 8.81 -11.84
C ILE A 58 -35.25 7.88 -12.37
N ALA A 59 -34.96 7.98 -13.66
CA ALA A 59 -33.93 7.18 -14.30
C ALA A 59 -32.57 7.86 -14.14
N ILE A 60 -31.68 7.22 -13.40
CA ILE A 60 -30.27 7.60 -13.31
C ILE A 60 -29.51 6.78 -14.36
N GLY A 61 -29.07 7.46 -15.42
CA GLY A 61 -28.35 6.84 -16.53
C GLY A 61 -26.95 6.37 -16.13
N ILE A 62 -26.60 5.14 -16.53
CA ILE A 62 -25.28 4.54 -16.37
C ILE A 62 -24.75 4.22 -17.78
N THR A 63 -23.59 4.75 -18.18
CA THR A 63 -23.00 4.38 -19.48
C THR A 63 -22.65 2.90 -19.48
N GLY A 64 -23.14 2.17 -20.48
CA GLY A 64 -22.85 0.74 -20.62
C GLY A 64 -23.53 -0.15 -19.58
N GLY A 65 -24.43 0.40 -18.75
CA GLY A 65 -25.19 -0.31 -17.73
C GLY A 65 -26.70 -0.09 -17.85
N SER A 66 -27.47 -0.82 -17.06
CA SER A 66 -28.92 -0.55 -16.90
C SER A 66 -29.11 0.72 -16.09
N ALA A 67 -29.99 1.61 -16.55
CA ALA A 67 -30.40 2.77 -15.76
C ALA A 67 -31.02 2.29 -14.43
N VAL A 68 -30.73 3.01 -13.35
CA VAL A 68 -31.35 2.75 -12.05
C VAL A 68 -32.55 3.66 -11.91
N ASN A 69 -33.73 3.05 -11.75
CA ASN A 69 -34.97 3.79 -11.57
C ASN A 69 -35.27 3.94 -10.07
N VAL A 70 -35.43 5.19 -9.63
CA VAL A 70 -35.80 5.54 -8.26
C VAL A 70 -37.22 6.10 -8.26
N LYS A 71 -38.11 5.53 -7.45
CA LYS A 71 -39.49 6.00 -7.31
C LYS A 71 -39.57 7.11 -6.27
N VAL A 72 -40.27 8.18 -6.60
CA VAL A 72 -40.45 9.34 -5.72
C VAL A 72 -41.92 9.74 -5.67
N ASP A 73 -42.50 9.76 -4.48
CA ASP A 73 -43.86 10.23 -4.28
C ASP A 73 -43.90 11.75 -4.11
N MET A 74 -44.53 12.43 -5.08
CA MET A 74 -44.75 13.87 -5.11
C MET A 74 -46.14 14.19 -4.54
N LYS A 75 -46.24 15.28 -3.79
CA LYS A 75 -47.52 15.86 -3.38
C LYS A 75 -47.89 16.98 -4.35
N GLY A 76 -49.18 17.24 -4.53
CA GLY A 76 -49.63 18.41 -5.30
C GLY A 76 -49.24 19.72 -4.62
N ASN A 77 -48.91 20.72 -5.43
CA ASN A 77 -48.51 22.08 -5.05
C ASN A 77 -47.17 22.15 -4.30
N GLU A 78 -46.20 21.32 -4.70
CA GLU A 78 -44.81 21.42 -4.24
C GLU A 78 -44.02 22.33 -5.18
N THR A 79 -43.19 23.22 -4.62
CA THR A 79 -42.29 24.05 -5.43
C THR A 79 -41.23 23.19 -6.11
N ALA A 80 -40.59 23.74 -7.14
CA ALA A 80 -39.55 23.04 -7.88
C ALA A 80 -38.36 22.64 -6.96
N GLU A 81 -38.00 23.50 -6.01
CA GLU A 81 -37.01 23.23 -4.96
C GLU A 81 -37.43 22.11 -3.99
N GLN A 82 -38.70 22.08 -3.58
CA GLN A 82 -39.23 21.01 -2.72
C GLN A 82 -39.25 19.66 -3.44
N ALA A 83 -39.61 19.67 -4.72
CA ALA A 83 -39.53 18.49 -5.57
C ALA A 83 -38.08 18.03 -5.73
N ALA A 84 -37.13 18.94 -6.04
CA ALA A 84 -35.71 18.63 -6.16
C ALA A 84 -35.12 18.01 -4.88
N ALA A 85 -35.46 18.55 -3.71
CA ALA A 85 -35.02 18.03 -2.42
C ALA A 85 -35.54 16.61 -2.15
N LYS A 86 -36.81 16.33 -2.47
CA LYS A 86 -37.40 14.99 -2.33
C LYS A 86 -36.78 13.98 -3.28
N ILE A 87 -36.51 14.39 -4.52
CA ILE A 87 -35.81 13.56 -5.50
C ILE A 87 -34.42 13.21 -4.96
N ALA A 88 -33.66 14.21 -4.51
CA ALA A 88 -32.33 13.99 -3.96
C ALA A 88 -32.36 13.03 -2.75
N ALA A 89 -33.35 13.20 -1.85
CA ALA A 89 -33.54 12.31 -0.72
C ALA A 89 -33.86 10.87 -1.14
N ALA A 90 -34.76 10.68 -2.11
CA ALA A 90 -35.13 9.35 -2.58
C ALA A 90 -33.96 8.62 -3.27
N VAL A 91 -33.12 9.35 -4.02
CA VAL A 91 -31.91 8.77 -4.63
C VAL A 91 -30.92 8.34 -3.56
N ASN A 92 -30.75 9.13 -2.50
CA ASN A 92 -29.88 8.78 -1.37
C ASN A 92 -30.44 7.59 -0.58
N ASP A 93 -31.76 7.51 -0.37
CA ASP A 93 -32.42 6.40 0.32
C ASP A 93 -32.35 5.09 -0.47
N ALA A 94 -32.42 5.17 -1.80
CA ALA A 94 -32.23 4.02 -2.69
C ALA A 94 -30.80 3.43 -2.61
N ASN A 95 -29.84 4.13 -1.99
CA ASN A 95 -28.47 3.68 -1.71
C ASN A 95 -27.76 3.08 -2.94
N VAL A 96 -27.95 3.71 -4.10
CA VAL A 96 -27.46 3.24 -5.40
C VAL A 96 -25.98 3.55 -5.65
N GLY A 97 -25.23 3.92 -4.60
CA GLY A 97 -23.83 4.32 -4.69
C GLY A 97 -23.59 5.75 -5.23
N ILE A 98 -24.64 6.57 -5.25
CA ILE A 98 -24.62 7.96 -5.73
C ILE A 98 -25.25 8.83 -4.64
N GLY A 99 -24.57 9.91 -4.27
CA GLY A 99 -25.13 11.00 -3.49
C GLY A 99 -25.79 12.03 -4.39
N ALA A 100 -27.06 12.35 -4.16
CA ALA A 100 -27.79 13.42 -4.83
C ALA A 100 -28.01 14.60 -3.87
N PHE A 101 -27.90 15.81 -4.40
CA PHE A 101 -27.97 17.06 -3.65
C PHE A 101 -28.78 18.10 -4.41
N SER A 102 -29.83 18.62 -3.79
CA SER A 102 -30.59 19.75 -4.33
C SER A 102 -29.84 21.07 -4.12
N ASP A 103 -29.70 21.85 -5.18
CA ASP A 103 -29.23 23.24 -5.15
C ASP A 103 -30.29 24.11 -5.85
N GLY A 104 -31.20 24.66 -5.04
CA GLY A 104 -32.44 25.25 -5.52
C GLY A 104 -33.26 24.26 -6.35
N ASP A 105 -33.47 24.59 -7.61
CA ASP A 105 -34.24 23.78 -8.57
C ASP A 105 -33.39 22.77 -9.34
N THR A 106 -32.09 22.67 -9.06
CA THR A 106 -31.20 21.73 -9.75
C THR A 106 -30.76 20.63 -8.81
N ILE A 107 -30.38 19.48 -9.38
CA ILE A 107 -29.82 18.36 -8.62
C ILE A 107 -28.39 18.11 -9.09
N SER A 108 -27.47 18.11 -8.15
CA SER A 108 -26.09 17.70 -8.35
C SER A 108 -25.87 16.29 -7.82
N TYR A 109 -24.95 15.55 -8.43
CA TYR A 109 -24.65 14.16 -8.07
C TYR A 109 -23.16 13.97 -7.77
N VAL A 110 -22.83 13.11 -6.81
CA VAL A 110 -21.47 12.70 -6.46
C VAL A 110 -21.43 11.18 -6.34
N SER A 111 -20.43 10.54 -6.92
CA SER A 111 -20.25 9.09 -6.82
C SER A 111 -18.77 8.72 -6.66
N LYS A 112 -18.54 7.57 -6.01
CA LYS A 112 -17.19 7.03 -5.81
C LYS A 112 -16.63 6.51 -7.13
N ALA A 113 -15.34 6.75 -7.39
CA ALA A 113 -14.66 6.08 -8.49
C ALA A 113 -14.48 4.58 -8.18
N GLY A 114 -15.07 3.70 -9.01
CA GLY A 114 -14.74 2.28 -9.00
C GLY A 114 -13.32 2.03 -9.50
N LYS A 115 -12.55 1.15 -8.84
CA LYS A 115 -11.14 0.87 -9.17
C LYS A 115 -10.90 0.29 -10.58
N ASP A 116 -11.92 -0.29 -11.20
CA ASP A 116 -11.82 -0.93 -12.52
C ASP A 116 -12.70 -0.29 -13.60
N GLY A 117 -13.23 0.90 -13.37
CA GLY A 117 -14.25 1.45 -14.28
C GLY A 117 -15.51 0.55 -14.39
N SER A 118 -15.73 -0.34 -13.41
CA SER A 118 -16.83 -1.32 -13.38
C SER A 118 -17.72 -1.18 -12.13
N GLY A 119 -17.76 0.00 -11.52
CA GLY A 119 -18.63 0.29 -10.37
C GLY A 119 -19.16 1.72 -10.45
N ALA A 120 -20.49 1.84 -10.46
CA ALA A 120 -21.32 3.05 -10.50
C ALA A 120 -20.83 4.15 -11.45
N ILE A 121 -21.38 4.16 -12.67
CA ILE A 121 -21.43 5.34 -13.54
C ILE A 121 -20.06 5.80 -14.04
N THR A 122 -19.47 4.99 -14.92
CA THR A 122 -18.18 5.25 -15.52
C THR A 122 -18.34 5.77 -16.95
N SER A 123 -17.88 6.99 -17.16
CA SER A 123 -17.59 7.61 -18.46
C SER A 123 -18.82 7.87 -19.34
N ALA A 124 -19.31 9.11 -19.35
CA ALA A 124 -20.35 9.65 -20.26
C ALA A 124 -21.81 9.29 -19.93
N VAL A 125 -22.28 9.66 -18.73
CA VAL A 125 -23.72 9.64 -18.45
C VAL A 125 -24.45 10.48 -19.48
N SER A 126 -25.33 9.80 -20.22
CA SER A 126 -26.32 10.40 -21.09
C SER A 126 -27.45 10.98 -20.24
N GLY A 127 -27.11 11.95 -19.41
CA GLY A 127 -28.02 12.69 -18.57
C GLY A 127 -28.71 11.93 -17.45
N VAL A 128 -29.14 12.73 -16.47
CA VAL A 128 -30.30 12.38 -15.69
C VAL A 128 -31.50 12.71 -16.56
N VAL A 129 -32.15 11.66 -17.06
CA VAL A 129 -33.46 11.80 -17.67
C VAL A 129 -34.45 11.51 -16.56
N ILE A 130 -34.93 12.56 -15.90
CA ILE A 130 -36.18 12.45 -15.15
C ILE A 130 -37.29 12.57 -16.20
N ALA A 131 -37.56 11.44 -16.84
CA ALA A 131 -38.76 11.27 -17.64
C ALA A 131 -39.80 10.63 -16.74
N ASP A 132 -40.95 11.29 -16.62
CA ASP A 132 -42.19 10.61 -16.28
C ASP A 132 -42.36 9.43 -17.25
N THR A 133 -41.95 8.25 -16.80
CA THR A 133 -42.08 6.99 -17.55
C THR A 133 -43.34 6.23 -17.11
N GLY A 134 -44.17 6.84 -16.25
CA GLY A 134 -45.40 6.26 -15.74
C GLY A 134 -45.94 6.96 -14.48
N SER A 135 -46.54 8.13 -14.63
CA SER A 135 -47.29 8.78 -13.55
C SER A 135 -48.64 8.10 -13.36
N THR A 136 -48.85 7.51 -12.18
CA THR A 136 -50.20 7.20 -11.71
C THR A 136 -50.75 8.40 -10.94
N GLY A 137 -51.34 9.35 -11.65
CA GLY A 137 -51.92 10.57 -11.08
C GLY A 137 -52.51 11.50 -12.14
N VAL A 138 -53.56 12.25 -11.78
CA VAL A 138 -54.22 13.22 -12.69
C VAL A 138 -53.45 14.55 -12.62
N GLY A 139 -52.59 14.84 -13.60
CA GLY A 139 -51.84 16.11 -13.73
C GLY A 139 -50.31 15.95 -13.66
N THR A 140 -49.57 17.06 -13.84
CA THR A 140 -48.09 17.05 -13.90
C THR A 140 -47.48 16.88 -12.50
N ALA A 141 -47.16 15.65 -12.14
CA ALA A 141 -46.25 15.32 -11.03
C ALA A 141 -44.83 15.68 -11.49
N ALA A 142 -44.28 16.80 -10.99
CA ALA A 142 -42.96 17.39 -11.31
C ALA A 142 -42.20 16.81 -12.52
N GLY A 143 -42.13 17.57 -13.62
CA GLY A 143 -41.22 17.27 -14.72
C GLY A 143 -39.81 17.74 -14.42
N VAL A 144 -38.81 17.20 -15.09
CA VAL A 144 -37.44 17.71 -15.05
C VAL A 144 -36.94 17.78 -16.47
N ALA A 145 -36.32 18.89 -16.82
CA ALA A 145 -35.78 19.04 -18.16
C ALA A 145 -34.71 17.96 -18.41
N PRO A 146 -34.82 17.13 -19.48
CA PRO A 146 -33.78 16.17 -19.80
C PRO A 146 -32.50 16.94 -20.09
N SER A 147 -31.52 16.81 -19.19
CA SER A 147 -30.22 17.46 -19.32
C SER A 147 -29.14 16.40 -19.25
N ALA A 148 -28.33 16.35 -20.30
CA ALA A 148 -27.18 15.47 -20.39
C ALA A 148 -25.97 16.06 -19.64
N THR A 149 -26.04 16.17 -18.30
CA THR A 149 -24.85 16.45 -17.50
C THR A 149 -24.08 15.16 -17.28
N ALA A 150 -22.96 15.02 -18.01
CA ALA A 150 -22.05 13.91 -17.80
C ALA A 150 -21.37 14.03 -16.43
N PHE A 151 -21.24 12.90 -15.74
CA PHE A 151 -20.38 12.82 -14.57
C PHE A 151 -18.93 13.08 -14.99
N ALA A 152 -18.35 14.16 -14.48
CA ALA A 152 -16.95 14.51 -14.68
C ALA A 152 -16.09 13.84 -13.60
N LYS A 153 -15.02 13.16 -14.04
CA LYS A 153 -13.99 12.67 -13.12
C LYS A 153 -13.27 13.88 -12.51
N THR A 154 -13.28 13.95 -11.19
CA THR A 154 -12.58 14.96 -10.41
C THR A 154 -11.51 14.28 -9.55
N ASN A 155 -10.37 14.96 -9.42
CA ASN A 155 -9.28 14.51 -8.56
C ASN A 155 -8.92 15.67 -7.64
N ASP A 156 -9.31 15.56 -6.36
CA ASP A 156 -9.00 16.55 -5.35
C ASP A 156 -7.99 16.00 -4.36
N THR A 157 -7.22 16.91 -3.78
CA THR A 157 -6.29 16.62 -2.70
C THR A 157 -6.97 16.82 -1.36
N VAL A 158 -6.46 16.19 -0.30
CA VAL A 158 -6.99 16.37 1.06
C VAL A 158 -6.97 17.85 1.48
N ALA A 159 -5.96 18.61 1.03
CA ALA A 159 -5.84 20.05 1.30
C ALA A 159 -6.95 20.92 0.67
N LYS A 160 -7.60 20.45 -0.41
CA LYS A 160 -8.61 21.22 -1.16
C LYS A 160 -10.05 20.89 -0.78
N ILE A 161 -10.24 20.00 0.19
CA ILE A 161 -11.55 19.57 0.65
C ILE A 161 -12.27 20.74 1.33
N ASP A 162 -13.54 20.94 0.96
CA ASP A 162 -14.46 21.84 1.65
C ASP A 162 -15.69 21.06 2.13
N ILE A 163 -15.99 21.18 3.43
CA ILE A 163 -17.11 20.52 4.12
C ILE A 163 -18.27 21.48 4.42
N SER A 164 -18.19 22.73 3.95
CA SER A 164 -19.20 23.77 4.19
C SER A 164 -20.58 23.41 3.60
N THR A 165 -20.62 22.52 2.61
CA THR A 165 -21.83 22.05 1.95
C THR A 165 -21.98 20.54 2.11
N ALA A 166 -23.22 20.02 2.11
CA ALA A 166 -23.48 18.58 2.18
C ALA A 166 -22.81 17.83 1.01
N LYS A 167 -22.83 18.41 -0.19
CA LYS A 167 -22.13 17.90 -1.38
C LYS A 167 -20.63 17.83 -1.16
N GLY A 168 -20.04 18.93 -0.68
CA GLY A 168 -18.62 19.02 -0.35
C GLY A 168 -18.20 17.98 0.70
N ALA A 169 -19.01 17.79 1.75
CA ALA A 169 -18.78 16.78 2.77
C ALA A 169 -18.81 15.34 2.23
N GLN A 170 -19.69 15.01 1.29
CA GLN A 170 -19.68 13.67 0.67
C GLN A 170 -18.47 13.47 -0.23
N SER A 171 -18.10 14.47 -1.04
CA SER A 171 -16.86 14.43 -1.82
C SER A 171 -15.62 14.31 -0.91
N ALA A 172 -15.61 15.01 0.23
CA ALA A 172 -14.56 14.95 1.24
C ALA A 172 -14.35 13.51 1.73
N VAL A 173 -15.43 12.82 2.09
CA VAL A 173 -15.37 11.44 2.57
C VAL A 173 -14.76 10.52 1.51
N LEU A 174 -15.10 10.71 0.23
CA LEU A 174 -14.53 9.92 -0.86
C LEU A 174 -13.04 10.18 -1.06
N VAL A 175 -12.62 11.45 -0.98
CA VAL A 175 -11.21 11.82 -1.09
C VAL A 175 -10.41 11.25 0.09
N ILE A 176 -10.93 11.39 1.31
CA ILE A 176 -10.31 10.88 2.53
C ILE A 176 -10.23 9.36 2.53
N ASP A 177 -11.28 8.65 2.09
CA ASP A 177 -11.26 7.18 2.01
C ASP A 177 -10.15 6.68 1.07
N GLU A 178 -9.91 7.35 -0.05
CA GLU A 178 -8.81 6.96 -0.94
C GLU A 178 -7.43 7.38 -0.41
N ALA A 179 -7.34 8.54 0.23
CA ALA A 179 -6.12 8.98 0.91
C ALA A 179 -5.72 8.02 2.05
N ILE A 180 -6.67 7.53 2.85
CA ILE A 180 -6.41 6.54 3.90
C ILE A 180 -5.87 5.24 3.30
N LYS A 181 -6.43 4.78 2.17
CA LYS A 181 -5.90 3.58 1.49
C LYS A 181 -4.46 3.77 1.00
N GLN A 182 -4.09 4.97 0.54
CA GLN A 182 -2.71 5.27 0.17
C GLN A 182 -1.79 5.20 1.40
N ILE A 183 -2.21 5.75 2.53
CA ILE A 183 -1.48 5.67 3.80
C ILE A 183 -1.32 4.21 4.25
N ASP A 184 -2.40 3.43 4.20
CA ASP A 184 -2.39 2.04 4.63
C ASP A 184 -1.51 1.16 3.73
N ALA A 185 -1.46 1.43 2.42
CA ALA A 185 -0.55 0.77 1.49
C ALA A 185 0.91 1.02 1.88
N GLN A 186 1.29 2.27 2.11
CA GLN A 186 2.66 2.58 2.53
C GLN A 186 2.99 2.00 3.92
N ARG A 187 2.04 1.98 4.86
CA ARG A 187 2.23 1.34 6.17
C ARG A 187 2.45 -0.17 6.03
N ALA A 188 1.73 -0.81 5.12
CA ALA A 188 1.92 -2.23 4.82
C ALA A 188 3.33 -2.49 4.25
N ASP A 189 3.79 -1.64 3.32
CA ASP A 189 5.14 -1.73 2.75
C ASP A 189 6.23 -1.52 3.81
N LEU A 190 6.06 -0.52 4.69
CA LEU A 190 6.96 -0.31 5.83
C LEU A 190 6.96 -1.50 6.79
N GLY A 191 5.80 -2.11 7.05
CA GLY A 191 5.71 -3.33 7.86
C GLY A 191 6.42 -4.52 7.21
N ALA A 192 6.31 -4.70 5.89
CA ALA A 192 7.03 -5.72 5.15
C ALA A 192 8.55 -5.50 5.21
N VAL A 193 8.98 -4.25 5.08
CA VAL A 193 10.38 -3.83 5.22
C VAL A 193 10.90 -4.11 6.64
N GLN A 194 10.12 -3.83 7.69
CA GLN A 194 10.48 -4.17 9.07
C GLN A 194 10.70 -5.67 9.24
N ASN A 195 9.79 -6.51 8.74
CA ASN A 195 9.96 -7.97 8.75
C ASN A 195 11.23 -8.41 8.02
N ARG A 196 11.56 -7.74 6.91
CA ARG A 196 12.80 -8.01 6.17
C ARG A 196 14.02 -7.64 7.00
N PHE A 197 14.04 -6.47 7.64
CA PHE A 197 15.13 -6.06 8.53
C PHE A 197 15.33 -7.06 9.68
N ASP A 198 14.27 -7.50 10.34
CA ASP A 198 14.37 -8.49 11.42
C ASP A 198 14.97 -9.82 10.95
N ASN A 199 14.54 -10.31 9.77
CA ASN A 199 15.09 -11.52 9.17
C ASN A 199 16.57 -11.35 8.82
N THR A 200 16.94 -10.23 8.21
CA THR A 200 18.34 -9.94 7.86
C THR A 200 19.20 -9.81 9.11
N ILE A 201 18.72 -9.15 10.17
CA ILE A 201 19.43 -9.03 11.46
C ILE A 201 19.65 -10.40 12.08
N ASN A 202 18.62 -11.25 12.14
CA ASN A 202 18.74 -12.60 12.68
C ASN A 202 19.73 -13.45 11.87
N ASN A 203 19.70 -13.34 10.54
CA ASN A 203 20.67 -14.01 9.69
C ASN A 203 22.10 -13.50 9.92
N LEU A 204 22.30 -12.19 9.98
CA LEU A 204 23.59 -11.56 10.26
C LEU A 204 24.14 -11.95 11.64
N LYS A 205 23.27 -12.06 12.65
CA LYS A 205 23.65 -12.52 13.99
C LYS A 205 24.13 -13.98 13.96
N ASN A 206 23.39 -14.86 13.29
CA ASN A 206 23.80 -16.27 13.12
C ASN A 206 25.13 -16.38 12.36
N ILE A 207 25.33 -15.58 11.30
CA ILE A 207 26.59 -15.52 10.56
C ILE A 207 27.70 -15.01 11.49
N GLY A 208 27.47 -13.96 12.28
CA GLY A 208 28.41 -13.42 13.24
C GLY A 208 28.85 -14.44 14.30
N GLU A 209 27.90 -15.19 14.86
CA GLU A 209 28.18 -16.28 15.81
C GLU A 209 29.02 -17.39 15.15
N ASN A 210 28.66 -17.82 13.94
CA ASN A 210 29.41 -18.84 13.21
C ASN A 210 30.83 -18.38 12.85
N VAL A 211 31.00 -17.12 12.42
CA VAL A 211 32.29 -16.53 12.09
C VAL A 211 33.15 -16.39 13.35
N SER A 212 32.56 -15.94 14.47
CA SER A 212 33.27 -15.85 15.75
C SER A 212 33.72 -17.22 16.25
N ALA A 213 32.87 -18.24 16.17
CA ALA A 213 33.22 -19.62 16.54
C ALA A 213 34.27 -20.25 15.61
N ALA A 214 34.20 -19.96 14.30
CA ALA A 214 35.22 -20.38 13.34
C ALA A 214 36.57 -19.71 13.64
N ARG A 215 36.57 -18.41 13.92
CA ARG A 215 37.77 -17.66 14.28
C ARG A 215 38.38 -18.15 15.59
N GLY A 216 37.57 -18.38 16.62
CA GLY A 216 38.03 -18.93 17.91
C GLY A 216 38.70 -20.30 17.75
N ARG A 217 38.13 -21.20 16.93
CA ARG A 217 38.78 -22.49 16.63
C ARG A 217 40.12 -22.34 15.96
N ILE A 218 40.26 -21.39 15.02
CA ILE A 218 41.55 -21.13 14.35
C ILE A 218 42.56 -20.58 15.37
N GLU A 219 42.17 -19.57 16.14
CA GLU A 219 43.03 -18.96 17.16
C GLU A 219 43.47 -19.98 18.23
N ASP A 220 42.56 -20.84 18.71
CA ASP A 220 42.86 -21.91 19.67
C ASP A 220 43.82 -22.96 19.09
N THR A 221 43.65 -23.36 17.81
CA THR A 221 44.57 -24.30 17.17
C THR A 221 45.96 -23.71 16.95
N ASP A 222 46.03 -22.42 16.59
CA ASP A 222 47.29 -21.71 16.41
C ASP A 222 48.01 -21.55 17.76
N PHE A 223 47.27 -21.22 18.82
CA PHE A 223 47.81 -21.17 20.19
C PHE A 223 48.35 -22.52 20.66
N ALA A 224 47.61 -23.60 20.40
CA ALA A 224 48.05 -24.95 20.77
C ALA A 224 49.33 -25.35 20.03
N ALA A 225 49.43 -25.05 18.73
CA ALA A 225 50.62 -25.33 17.92
C ALA A 225 51.84 -24.52 18.37
N GLU A 226 51.67 -23.22 18.64
CA GLU A 226 52.75 -22.36 19.11
C GLU A 226 53.22 -22.76 20.52
N THR A 227 52.29 -23.08 21.42
CA THR A 227 52.61 -23.56 22.76
C THR A 227 53.38 -24.89 22.70
N ALA A 228 52.97 -25.82 21.83
CA ALA A 228 53.69 -27.09 21.63
C ALA A 228 55.11 -26.87 21.10
N ASN A 229 55.30 -25.93 20.17
CA ASN A 229 56.62 -25.55 19.68
C ASN A 229 57.46 -24.89 20.77
N LEU A 230 56.88 -24.00 21.58
CA LEU A 230 57.55 -23.38 22.73
C LEU A 230 57.99 -24.44 23.74
N THR A 231 57.11 -25.36 24.14
CA THR A 231 57.44 -26.46 25.05
C THR A 231 58.51 -27.36 24.46
N LYS A 232 58.41 -27.73 23.18
CA LYS A 232 59.44 -28.53 22.49
C LYS A 232 60.80 -27.82 22.54
N ASN A 233 60.84 -26.52 22.27
CA ASN A 233 62.06 -25.72 22.34
C ASN A 233 62.62 -25.66 23.76
N GLN A 234 61.78 -25.49 24.78
CA GLN A 234 62.21 -25.50 26.19
C GLN A 234 62.77 -26.86 26.61
N VAL A 235 62.11 -27.96 26.23
CA VAL A 235 62.59 -29.32 26.50
C VAL A 235 63.91 -29.60 25.77
N LEU A 236 64.06 -29.18 24.51
CA LEU A 236 65.32 -29.32 23.78
C LEU A 236 66.45 -28.51 24.40
N GLN A 237 66.15 -27.31 24.92
CA GLN A 237 67.15 -26.50 25.65
C GLN A 237 67.57 -27.17 26.95
N GLN A 238 66.63 -27.71 27.75
CA GLN A 238 66.92 -28.44 28.99
C GLN A 238 67.64 -29.77 28.73
N ALA A 239 67.26 -30.52 27.70
CA ALA A 239 67.93 -31.75 27.29
C ALA A 239 69.32 -31.45 26.71
N GLY A 240 69.47 -30.37 25.94
CA GLY A 240 70.76 -29.93 25.41
C GLY A 240 71.75 -29.59 26.52
N THR A 241 71.33 -28.88 27.57
CA THR A 241 72.18 -28.58 28.73
C THR A 241 72.49 -29.83 29.56
N ALA A 242 71.53 -30.73 29.77
CA ALA A 242 71.75 -32.00 30.48
C ALA A 242 72.68 -32.95 29.71
N ILE A 243 72.51 -33.07 28.39
CA ILE A 243 73.40 -33.85 27.51
C ILE A 243 74.79 -33.24 27.49
N LEU A 244 74.92 -31.91 27.39
CA LEU A 244 76.22 -31.24 27.49
C LEU A 244 76.87 -31.48 28.86
N ALA A 245 76.11 -31.44 29.96
CA ALA A 245 76.62 -31.74 31.29
C ALA A 245 77.12 -33.18 31.41
N GLN A 246 76.38 -34.15 30.86
CA GLN A 246 76.74 -35.57 30.89
C GLN A 246 77.89 -35.90 29.94
N ALA A 247 77.92 -35.30 28.75
CA ALA A 247 79.02 -35.40 27.80
C ALA A 247 80.31 -34.75 28.33
N ASN A 248 80.22 -33.76 29.23
CA ASN A 248 81.39 -33.21 29.92
C ASN A 248 81.87 -34.08 31.10
N GLN A 249 81.01 -34.91 31.69
CA GLN A 249 81.37 -35.85 32.77
C GLN A 249 81.98 -37.17 32.25
N LEU A 250 81.61 -37.61 31.05
CA LEU A 250 82.14 -38.83 30.42
C LEU A 250 83.68 -38.82 30.21
N PRO A 251 84.30 -37.74 29.70
CA PRO A 251 85.75 -37.66 29.52
C PRO A 251 86.52 -37.72 30.84
N GLN A 252 85.98 -37.12 31.91
CA GLN A 252 86.63 -37.13 33.22
C GLN A 252 86.60 -38.52 33.88
N SER A 253 85.54 -39.29 33.66
CA SER A 253 85.46 -40.68 34.13
C SER A 253 86.38 -41.63 33.33
N VAL A 254 86.62 -41.37 32.05
CA VAL A 254 87.61 -42.11 31.24
C VAL A 254 89.05 -41.79 31.68
N LEU A 255 89.35 -40.55 32.03
CA LEU A 255 90.66 -40.17 32.62
C LEU A 255 90.90 -40.83 33.99
N SER A 256 89.86 -41.16 34.75
CA SER A 256 89.96 -41.95 35.99
C SER A 256 90.28 -43.44 35.74
N LEU A 257 90.02 -43.96 34.54
CA LEU A 257 90.33 -45.35 34.15
C LEU A 257 91.73 -45.51 33.53
N LEU A 258 92.42 -44.41 33.25
CA LEU A 258 93.79 -44.38 32.71
C LEU A 258 94.84 -44.00 33.76
N ARG A 259 94.51 -44.10 35.05
CA ARG A 259 95.42 -43.89 36.18
C ARG A 259 95.68 -45.18 36.95
#